data_AF-A0A1W5ZRR1-F1
#
_entry.id   AF-A0A1W5ZRR1-F1
#
_cell.length_a   1.000
_cell.length_b   1.000
_cell.length_c   1.000
_cell.angle_alpha   90.00
_cell.angle_beta   90.00
_cell.angle_gamma   90.00
#
_symmetry.space_group_name_H-M   'P 1'
#
loop_
_entity.id
_entity.type
_entity.pdbx_description
1 polymer ?
#
loop_
_entity_poly.entity_id
_entity_poly.type
_entity_poly.pdbx_seq_one_letter_code
_entity_poly.pdbx_strand_id
1 'polypeptide(L)'
;MDNKKIKEAIDRKISKTPLFTEADRRRFYENRRKPKRRWMPAVPQVMSVLLVFLLISGSVYFINSGNPFENPADTPEQKLEDVPPPAPEESPTDEVKEIVEEIKNLIKTYHFSPETAQTLRELGEEVTQTRGPDGPGVDEIDGYMSTGDYIFLKGDNFNYSNTLSRGNIPSIEHFQREELGVFLRIKRGEVHSSATITYLSQDKEQLIQERYTTNGLHQDFEKVIGSNQPVEMQPLVQESIAQSLDKNPESLTKSDLLELEELKIDASNLNGIYDWASDPEVFRSMKNLRKLTLNQVKVSGELLKGIPHLEQVTFIGPTLDDLSNVAEGLQQVRYLNIQDSSFRGNADDILKLKSLNIVRLDKSIVTDYEKLQFEGIDVRW
;
A
#
# COMPACT_ATOMS: atom_id res chain seq x y z
N MET A 1 -17.99 -27.59 36.69
CA MET A 1 -18.17 -28.60 35.62
C MET A 1 -16.84 -29.28 35.38
N ASP A 2 -16.83 -30.61 35.37
CA ASP A 2 -15.62 -31.43 35.43
C ASP A 2 -14.93 -31.50 34.05
N ASN A 3 -13.70 -30.98 33.94
CA ASN A 3 -12.94 -30.87 32.67
C ASN A 3 -12.78 -32.21 31.93
N LYS A 4 -12.89 -33.31 32.67
CA LYS A 4 -12.85 -34.66 32.12
C LYS A 4 -14.08 -34.98 31.25
N LYS A 5 -15.26 -34.47 31.62
CA LYS A 5 -16.51 -34.69 30.88
C LYS A 5 -16.60 -33.91 29.58
N ILE A 6 -16.00 -32.71 29.54
CA ILE A 6 -15.93 -31.90 28.31
C ILE A 6 -15.01 -32.56 27.28
N LYS A 7 -13.87 -33.10 27.73
CA LYS A 7 -12.90 -33.79 26.86
C LYS A 7 -13.50 -35.06 26.22
N GLU A 8 -14.22 -35.86 26.99
CA GLU A 8 -14.90 -37.05 26.47
C GLU A 8 -16.06 -36.73 25.51
N ALA A 9 -16.70 -35.57 25.64
CA ALA A 9 -17.77 -35.15 24.74
C ALA A 9 -17.26 -34.66 23.38
N ILE A 10 -16.07 -34.03 23.35
CA ILE A 10 -15.41 -33.58 22.12
C ILE A 10 -14.86 -34.78 21.33
N ASP A 11 -14.23 -35.74 22.01
CA ASP A 11 -13.67 -36.93 21.36
C ASP A 11 -14.75 -37.88 20.79
N ARG A 12 -16.00 -37.84 21.29
CA ARG A 12 -17.10 -38.69 20.77
C ARG A 12 -17.81 -38.15 19.52
N LYS A 13 -17.69 -36.85 19.21
CA LYS A 13 -18.43 -36.23 18.10
C LYS A 13 -17.70 -36.27 16.75
N ILE A 14 -16.44 -36.71 16.70
CA ILE A 14 -15.62 -36.65 15.48
C ILE A 14 -14.97 -38.03 15.20
N SER A 15 -15.79 -38.94 14.66
CA SER A 15 -15.43 -40.28 14.16
C SER A 15 -14.88 -41.30 15.19
N LYS A 16 -15.06 -42.60 14.89
CA LYS A 16 -14.61 -43.72 15.76
C LYS A 16 -13.09 -43.89 15.81
N THR A 17 -12.35 -43.17 14.99
CA THR A 17 -10.89 -43.23 14.89
C THR A 17 -10.32 -41.84 15.17
N PRO A 18 -9.43 -41.68 16.16
CA PRO A 18 -8.87 -40.37 16.48
C PRO A 18 -8.14 -39.81 15.25
N LEU A 19 -8.50 -38.60 14.83
CA LEU A 19 -7.90 -37.86 13.69
C LEU A 19 -6.38 -37.67 13.78
N PHE A 20 -5.81 -37.79 14.98
CA PHE A 20 -4.39 -37.71 15.22
C PHE A 20 -3.94 -38.96 15.96
N THR A 21 -2.97 -39.66 15.38
CA THR A 21 -2.33 -40.78 16.07
C THR A 21 -1.48 -40.28 17.23
N GLU A 22 -1.16 -41.17 18.15
CA GLU A 22 -0.27 -40.85 19.28
C GLU A 22 1.15 -40.48 18.79
N ALA A 23 1.53 -40.95 17.59
CA ALA A 23 2.75 -40.55 16.91
C ALA A 23 2.71 -39.09 16.41
N ASP A 24 1.57 -38.64 15.87
CA ASP A 24 1.38 -37.26 15.42
C ASP A 24 1.44 -36.28 16.59
N ARG A 25 0.84 -36.67 17.72
CA ARG A 25 0.90 -35.89 18.97
C ARG A 25 2.33 -35.79 19.48
N ARG A 26 3.12 -36.86 19.44
CA ARG A 26 4.55 -36.83 19.84
C ARG A 26 5.37 -35.90 18.96
N ARG A 27 5.20 -35.94 17.63
CA ARG A 27 5.88 -35.02 16.69
C ARG A 27 5.58 -33.54 17.01
N PHE A 28 4.34 -33.23 17.34
CA PHE A 28 3.93 -31.86 17.67
C PHE A 28 4.63 -31.32 18.94
N TYR A 29 4.84 -32.16 19.95
CA TYR A 29 5.47 -31.75 21.21
C TYR A 29 7.01 -31.84 21.19
N GLU A 30 7.62 -32.69 20.37
CA GLU A 30 9.08 -32.77 20.23
C GLU A 30 9.68 -31.54 19.54
N ASN A 31 8.96 -30.91 18.61
CA ASN A 31 9.44 -29.72 17.90
C ASN A 31 9.50 -28.43 18.75
N ARG A 32 8.96 -28.43 19.98
CA ARG A 32 9.01 -27.26 20.89
C ARG A 32 10.17 -27.28 21.88
N ARG A 33 11.06 -28.28 21.85
CA ARG A 33 12.18 -28.41 22.81
C ARG A 33 13.57 -28.35 22.17
N LYS A 34 13.82 -27.42 21.24
CA LYS A 34 15.19 -27.03 20.89
C LYS A 34 15.62 -25.81 21.71
N PRO A 35 16.64 -25.91 22.58
CA PRO A 35 17.12 -24.76 23.35
C PRO A 35 17.75 -23.71 22.43
N LYS A 36 17.39 -22.44 22.62
CA LYS A 36 18.04 -21.28 21.99
C LYS A 36 19.54 -21.33 22.31
N ARG A 37 20.38 -21.45 21.26
CA ARG A 37 21.84 -21.30 21.37
C ARG A 37 22.15 -19.90 21.91
N ARG A 38 22.72 -19.84 23.12
CA ARG A 38 23.32 -18.63 23.69
C ARG A 38 24.55 -18.27 22.88
N TRP A 39 24.53 -17.09 22.26
CA TRP A 39 25.72 -16.44 21.70
C TRP A 39 26.61 -15.98 22.87
N MET A 40 27.90 -16.31 22.82
CA MET A 40 28.89 -15.81 23.78
C MET A 40 29.38 -14.41 23.36
N PRO A 41 29.69 -13.51 24.30
CA PRO A 41 30.30 -12.22 24.00
C PRO A 41 31.83 -12.38 24.03
N ALA A 42 32.47 -12.37 22.85
CA ALA A 42 33.93 -12.37 22.78
C ALA A 42 34.45 -11.68 21.52
N VAL A 43 34.03 -10.44 21.23
CA VAL A 43 34.76 -9.60 20.27
C VAL A 43 34.60 -8.10 20.62
N PRO A 44 35.58 -7.50 21.33
CA PRO A 44 35.82 -6.06 21.17
C PRO A 44 37.29 -5.70 20.84
N GLN A 45 38.20 -6.67 20.71
CA GLN A 45 39.64 -6.37 20.57
C GLN A 45 40.18 -6.35 19.12
N VAL A 46 39.45 -6.89 18.13
CA VAL A 46 39.93 -6.93 16.74
C VAL A 46 39.58 -5.65 15.97
N MET A 47 38.42 -5.04 16.25
CA MET A 47 38.00 -3.78 15.60
C MET A 47 38.86 -2.58 15.99
N SER A 48 39.43 -2.57 17.18
CA SER A 48 40.28 -1.48 17.67
C SER A 48 41.65 -1.46 16.97
N VAL A 49 42.21 -2.62 16.62
CA VAL A 49 43.49 -2.70 15.88
C VAL A 49 43.34 -2.25 14.42
N LEU A 50 42.19 -2.55 13.80
CA LEU A 50 41.91 -2.19 12.40
C LEU A 50 41.72 -0.67 12.21
N LEU A 51 41.15 0.00 13.21
CA LEU A 51 40.92 1.45 13.20
C LEU A 51 42.23 2.25 13.37
N VAL A 52 43.17 1.74 14.17
CA VAL A 52 44.51 2.36 14.32
C VAL A 52 45.32 2.24 13.03
N PHE A 53 45.23 1.12 12.31
CA PHE A 53 45.92 0.97 11.02
C PHE A 53 45.41 1.94 9.95
N LEU A 54 44.09 2.19 9.88
CA LEU A 54 43.50 3.12 8.92
C LEU A 54 43.92 4.59 9.17
N LEU A 55 44.03 4.99 10.45
CA LEU A 55 44.47 6.35 10.81
C LEU A 55 45.94 6.62 10.46
N ILE A 56 46.81 5.61 10.59
CA ILE A 56 48.23 5.73 10.21
C ILE A 56 48.39 5.74 8.68
N SER A 57 47.60 4.96 7.95
CA SER A 57 47.66 4.98 6.47
C SER A 57 47.15 6.28 5.86
N GLY A 58 46.12 6.90 6.44
CA GLY A 58 45.56 8.16 5.94
C GLY A 58 46.51 9.34 6.07
N SER A 59 47.36 9.36 7.09
CA SER A 59 48.32 10.43 7.33
C SER A 59 49.58 10.33 6.44
N VAL A 60 49.99 9.12 6.04
CA VAL A 60 51.09 8.94 5.07
C VAL A 60 50.68 9.36 3.65
N TYR A 61 49.42 9.14 3.27
CA TYR A 61 48.92 9.57 1.96
C TYR A 61 48.91 11.10 1.83
N PHE A 62 48.46 11.81 2.87
CA PHE A 62 48.41 13.28 2.88
C PHE A 62 49.78 13.97 2.83
N ILE A 63 50.83 13.33 3.38
CA ILE A 63 52.19 13.89 3.38
C ILE A 63 52.87 13.67 2.02
N ASN A 64 52.55 12.60 1.30
CA ASN A 64 53.17 12.28 0.01
C ASN A 64 52.42 12.82 -1.22
N SER A 65 51.12 13.09 -1.14
CA SER A 65 50.34 13.47 -2.33
C SER A 65 50.38 14.96 -2.69
N GLY A 66 50.95 15.82 -1.84
CA GLY A 66 50.90 17.27 -2.04
C GLY A 66 49.48 17.82 -1.91
N ASN A 67 49.38 19.09 -1.53
CA ASN A 67 48.09 19.77 -1.32
C ASN A 67 47.41 20.00 -2.70
N PRO A 68 46.20 19.47 -2.98
CA PRO A 68 45.55 19.62 -4.29
C PRO A 68 44.93 21.01 -4.53
N PHE A 69 45.12 21.97 -3.62
CA PHE A 69 44.54 23.31 -3.69
C PHE A 69 45.59 24.39 -3.42
N GLU A 70 46.52 24.59 -4.37
CA GLU A 70 47.33 25.81 -4.57
C GLU A 70 48.06 25.61 -5.92
N ASN A 71 47.80 26.34 -7.01
CA ASN A 71 48.18 27.74 -7.22
C ASN A 71 47.55 28.31 -8.55
N PRO A 72 47.72 29.62 -8.86
CA PRO A 72 46.75 30.48 -9.55
C PRO A 72 47.05 30.74 -11.05
N ALA A 73 46.18 31.56 -11.63
CA ALA A 73 45.97 31.91 -13.04
C ALA A 73 47.19 32.36 -13.89
N ASP A 74 46.99 32.22 -15.23
CA ASP A 74 47.60 32.87 -16.42
C ASP A 74 48.09 31.79 -17.42
N THR A 75 47.61 31.57 -18.65
CA THR A 75 47.28 32.44 -19.81
C THR A 75 46.83 31.49 -20.97
N PRO A 76 46.51 31.90 -22.22
CA PRO A 76 45.68 32.98 -22.78
C PRO A 76 44.42 32.44 -23.51
N GLU A 77 43.50 33.35 -23.84
CA GLU A 77 42.31 33.14 -24.67
C GLU A 77 42.58 32.32 -25.95
N GLN A 78 42.03 31.10 -26.02
CA GLN A 78 41.83 30.40 -27.28
C GLN A 78 40.44 30.75 -27.82
N LYS A 79 40.43 31.27 -29.06
CA LYS A 79 39.25 31.51 -29.88
C LYS A 79 38.29 30.33 -29.83
N LEU A 80 37.05 30.58 -29.40
CA LEU A 80 35.93 29.70 -29.69
C LEU A 80 35.73 29.68 -31.22
N GLU A 81 35.99 28.53 -31.83
CA GLU A 81 35.35 28.17 -33.09
C GLU A 81 33.89 27.82 -32.81
N ASP A 82 32.98 28.36 -33.60
CA ASP A 82 31.54 28.07 -33.57
C ASP A 82 31.31 26.58 -33.84
N VAL A 83 31.20 25.80 -32.77
CA VAL A 83 30.57 24.48 -32.82
C VAL A 83 29.07 24.72 -32.95
N PRO A 84 28.39 24.21 -33.99
CA PRO A 84 26.94 24.34 -34.09
C PRO A 84 26.31 23.75 -32.82
N PRO A 85 25.22 24.36 -32.29
CA PRO A 85 24.61 23.90 -31.05
C PRO A 85 24.31 22.39 -31.19
N PRO A 86 24.68 21.58 -30.19
CA PRO A 86 24.26 20.18 -30.18
C PRO A 86 22.75 20.14 -30.35
N ALA A 87 22.28 19.21 -31.18
CA ALA A 87 20.86 18.92 -31.30
C ALA A 87 20.27 18.80 -29.89
N PRO A 88 19.07 19.33 -29.63
CA PRO A 88 18.49 19.30 -28.29
C PRO A 88 18.50 17.85 -27.80
N GLU A 89 19.31 17.58 -26.77
CA GLU A 89 19.28 16.32 -26.05
C GLU A 89 17.85 16.19 -25.53
N GLU A 90 17.14 15.17 -26.00
CA GLU A 90 15.82 14.81 -25.49
C GLU A 90 15.96 14.68 -23.97
N SER A 91 15.17 15.45 -23.23
CA SER A 91 15.36 15.50 -21.79
C SER A 91 14.97 14.13 -21.22
N PRO A 92 15.73 13.56 -20.27
CA PRO A 92 15.39 12.26 -19.67
C PRO A 92 13.98 12.24 -19.03
N THR A 93 13.42 13.41 -18.75
CA THR A 93 12.04 13.62 -18.30
C THR A 93 10.98 13.29 -19.35
N ASP A 94 11.26 13.48 -20.64
CA ASP A 94 10.32 13.19 -21.73
C ASP A 94 10.26 11.68 -22.00
N GLU A 95 11.40 10.99 -21.97
CA GLU A 95 11.49 9.53 -22.12
C GLU A 95 10.71 8.76 -21.03
N VAL A 96 10.83 9.17 -19.77
CA VAL A 96 10.06 8.58 -18.65
C VAL A 96 8.56 8.69 -18.90
N LYS A 97 8.11 9.86 -19.36
CA LYS A 97 6.69 10.12 -19.62
C LYS A 97 6.16 9.25 -20.76
N GLU A 98 6.94 9.10 -21.84
CA GLU A 98 6.58 8.26 -22.98
C GLU A 98 6.43 6.79 -22.57
N ILE A 99 7.40 6.25 -21.83
CA ILE A 99 7.36 4.86 -21.35
C ILE A 99 6.19 4.63 -20.39
N VAL A 100 5.92 5.56 -19.47
CA VAL A 100 4.78 5.44 -18.56
C VAL A 100 3.46 5.38 -19.35
N GLU A 101 3.27 6.23 -20.36
CA GLU A 101 2.05 6.21 -21.18
C GLU A 101 1.96 4.96 -22.07
N GLU A 102 3.10 4.47 -22.60
CA GLU A 102 3.14 3.22 -23.36
C GLU A 102 2.73 2.02 -22.48
N ILE A 103 3.28 1.90 -21.26
CA ILE A 103 2.91 0.86 -20.29
C ILE A 103 1.42 0.95 -19.95
N LYS A 104 0.89 2.17 -19.73
CA LYS A 104 -0.53 2.38 -19.41
C LYS A 104 -1.42 1.92 -20.56
N ASN A 105 -1.09 2.30 -21.79
CA ASN A 105 -1.83 1.88 -22.98
C ASN A 105 -1.81 0.36 -23.12
N LEU A 106 -0.64 -0.26 -22.95
CA LEU A 106 -0.48 -1.70 -23.04
C LEU A 106 -1.36 -2.45 -22.02
N ILE A 107 -1.34 -2.03 -20.75
CA ILE A 107 -2.16 -2.64 -19.69
C ILE A 107 -3.65 -2.44 -19.97
N LYS A 108 -4.06 -1.25 -20.43
CA LYS A 108 -5.45 -0.95 -20.79
C LYS A 108 -5.94 -1.73 -22.00
N THR A 109 -5.09 -1.96 -23.00
CA THR A 109 -5.47 -2.67 -24.22
C THR A 109 -5.55 -4.18 -23.97
N TYR A 110 -4.50 -4.75 -23.36
CA TYR A 110 -4.32 -6.19 -23.30
C TYR A 110 -4.66 -6.81 -21.93
N HIS A 111 -5.03 -6.01 -20.92
CA HIS A 111 -5.56 -6.48 -19.63
C HIS A 111 -4.76 -7.63 -18.99
N PHE A 112 -3.46 -7.46 -18.81
CA PHE A 112 -2.56 -8.45 -18.19
C PHE A 112 -2.43 -9.79 -18.93
N SER A 113 -2.72 -9.82 -20.24
CA SER A 113 -2.56 -11.02 -21.06
C SER A 113 -1.09 -11.50 -21.17
N PRO A 114 -0.85 -12.71 -21.72
CA PRO A 114 0.50 -13.16 -22.05
C PRO A 114 1.24 -12.20 -22.99
N GLU A 115 0.52 -11.60 -23.96
CA GLU A 115 1.06 -10.59 -24.87
C GLU A 115 1.56 -9.36 -24.11
N THR A 116 0.81 -8.92 -23.08
CA THR A 116 1.24 -7.84 -22.17
C THR A 116 2.63 -8.16 -21.58
N ALA A 117 2.81 -9.37 -21.05
CA ALA A 117 4.08 -9.76 -20.43
C ALA A 117 5.22 -9.82 -21.45
N GLN A 118 4.96 -10.29 -22.66
CA GLN A 118 5.96 -10.34 -23.71
C GLN A 118 6.42 -8.94 -24.11
N THR A 119 5.49 -8.03 -24.42
CA THR A 119 5.86 -6.67 -24.82
C THR A 119 6.56 -5.92 -23.68
N LEU A 120 6.17 -6.14 -22.41
CA LEU A 120 6.89 -5.54 -21.27
C LEU A 120 8.35 -6.04 -21.16
N ARG A 121 8.64 -7.27 -21.55
CA ARG A 121 10.03 -7.79 -21.64
C ARG A 121 10.80 -7.25 -22.83
N GLU A 122 10.10 -6.84 -23.88
CA GLU A 122 10.72 -6.20 -25.05
C GLU A 122 11.03 -4.72 -24.75
N LEU A 123 10.15 -4.05 -24.00
CA LEU A 123 10.30 -2.66 -23.57
C LEU A 123 11.28 -2.48 -22.40
N GLY A 124 11.40 -3.47 -21.51
CA GLY A 124 12.19 -3.36 -20.29
C GLY A 124 12.74 -4.69 -19.79
N GLU A 125 13.44 -4.63 -18.66
CA GLU A 125 14.05 -5.80 -18.03
C GLU A 125 13.10 -6.40 -16.99
N GLU A 126 12.67 -7.65 -17.19
CA GLU A 126 11.97 -8.41 -16.14
C GLU A 126 12.98 -8.86 -15.07
N VAL A 127 12.70 -8.53 -13.82
CA VAL A 127 13.57 -8.79 -12.67
C VAL A 127 12.93 -9.70 -11.62
N THR A 128 11.80 -10.32 -11.96
CA THR A 128 11.10 -11.27 -11.12
C THR A 128 12.01 -12.42 -10.69
N GLN A 129 12.26 -12.57 -9.38
CA GLN A 129 12.93 -13.76 -8.85
C GLN A 129 12.00 -14.97 -8.98
N THR A 130 12.10 -15.69 -10.10
CA THR A 130 11.58 -17.05 -10.22
C THR A 130 12.27 -17.91 -9.16
N ARG A 131 11.47 -18.62 -8.36
CA ARG A 131 11.98 -19.65 -7.45
C ARG A 131 12.74 -20.64 -8.32
N GLY A 132 14.04 -20.83 -8.05
CA GLY A 132 14.87 -21.76 -8.82
C GLY A 132 14.29 -23.18 -8.86
N PRO A 133 14.65 -23.99 -9.87
CA PRO A 133 14.05 -25.30 -10.17
C PRO A 133 14.22 -26.38 -9.10
N ASP A 134 15.01 -26.14 -8.05
CA ASP A 134 15.35 -27.14 -7.01
C ASP A 134 14.59 -26.95 -5.67
N GLY A 135 13.63 -26.03 -5.60
CA GLY A 135 12.69 -25.97 -4.47
C GLY A 135 11.61 -27.06 -4.62
N PRO A 136 11.25 -27.81 -3.56
CA PRO A 136 10.32 -28.93 -3.69
C PRO A 136 9.04 -28.49 -4.39
N GLY A 137 8.78 -29.17 -5.52
CA GLY A 137 7.66 -28.91 -6.41
C GLY A 137 6.36 -28.86 -5.63
N VAL A 138 5.73 -27.70 -5.68
CA VAL A 138 4.29 -27.58 -5.56
C VAL A 138 3.85 -27.07 -6.93
N ASP A 139 3.83 -27.99 -7.89
CA ASP A 139 2.80 -27.91 -8.90
C ASP A 139 1.47 -28.00 -8.14
N GLU A 140 0.59 -27.03 -8.37
CA GLU A 140 -0.85 -27.12 -8.08
C GLU A 140 -1.27 -27.40 -6.63
N ILE A 141 -0.89 -26.57 -5.66
CA ILE A 141 -1.68 -26.46 -4.42
C ILE A 141 -1.77 -24.98 -4.01
N ASP A 142 -2.97 -24.42 -4.17
CA ASP A 142 -3.52 -23.14 -3.64
C ASP A 142 -3.24 -21.83 -4.41
N GLY A 143 -3.97 -21.56 -5.51
CA GLY A 143 -4.49 -20.22 -5.89
C GLY A 143 -3.54 -19.01 -5.84
N TYR A 144 -2.24 -19.19 -6.09
CA TYR A 144 -1.22 -18.20 -5.77
C TYR A 144 -1.21 -17.02 -6.75
N MET A 145 -1.31 -15.80 -6.22
CA MET A 145 -1.01 -14.58 -6.97
C MET A 145 0.42 -14.62 -7.53
N SER A 146 0.59 -14.45 -8.84
CA SER A 146 1.89 -14.28 -9.46
C SER A 146 2.26 -12.80 -9.48
N THR A 147 3.44 -12.44 -9.00
CA THR A 147 3.98 -11.08 -9.08
C THR A 147 5.08 -11.04 -10.13
N GLY A 148 5.02 -10.08 -11.06
CA GLY A 148 6.07 -9.78 -12.02
C GLY A 148 6.58 -8.36 -11.81
N ASP A 149 7.91 -8.20 -11.70
CA ASP A 149 8.56 -6.90 -11.52
C ASP A 149 9.38 -6.59 -12.78
N TYR A 150 9.26 -5.35 -13.29
CA TYR A 150 9.92 -4.87 -14.51
C TYR A 150 10.58 -3.52 -14.26
N ILE A 151 11.70 -3.29 -14.94
CA ILE A 151 12.46 -2.05 -14.90
C ILE A 151 12.60 -1.50 -16.32
N PHE A 152 12.45 -0.18 -16.45
CA PHE A 152 12.69 0.54 -17.69
C PHE A 152 13.64 1.71 -17.42
N LEU A 153 14.40 2.11 -18.44
CA LEU A 153 15.44 3.15 -18.33
C LEU A 153 16.42 2.84 -17.18
N LYS A 154 17.07 1.69 -17.27
CA LYS A 154 18.03 1.22 -16.28
C LYS A 154 19.38 1.87 -16.53
N GLY A 155 19.92 2.57 -15.53
CA GLY A 155 21.29 3.06 -15.56
C GLY A 155 22.29 1.92 -15.32
N ASP A 156 23.51 2.07 -15.85
CA ASP A 156 24.56 1.03 -15.83
C ASP A 156 24.89 0.49 -14.42
N ASN A 157 24.69 1.31 -13.39
CA ASN A 157 25.03 0.98 -12.00
C ASN A 157 23.89 0.31 -11.21
N PHE A 158 22.69 0.19 -11.77
CA PHE A 158 21.54 -0.36 -11.05
C PHE A 158 21.58 -1.89 -11.03
N ASN A 159 21.71 -2.46 -9.83
CA ASN A 159 21.66 -3.92 -9.64
C ASN A 159 20.49 -4.33 -8.74
N TYR A 160 19.39 -4.76 -9.37
CA TYR A 160 18.16 -5.20 -8.71
C TYR A 160 18.36 -6.27 -7.63
N SER A 161 19.25 -7.25 -7.87
CA SER A 161 19.42 -8.39 -6.95
C SER A 161 19.95 -7.98 -5.58
N ASN A 162 20.67 -6.86 -5.52
CA ASN A 162 21.26 -6.33 -4.30
C ASN A 162 20.44 -5.21 -3.67
N THR A 163 19.60 -4.51 -4.46
CA THR A 163 18.84 -3.34 -4.00
C THR A 163 17.44 -3.67 -3.50
N LEU A 164 16.80 -4.73 -3.99
CA LEU A 164 15.41 -5.01 -3.65
C LEU A 164 15.24 -6.32 -2.85
N SER A 165 14.86 -6.15 -1.58
CA SER A 165 14.26 -7.23 -0.81
C SER A 165 12.90 -7.57 -1.40
N ARG A 166 12.60 -8.86 -1.50
CA ARG A 166 11.40 -9.41 -2.15
C ARG A 166 10.14 -8.64 -1.74
N GLY A 167 9.49 -7.98 -2.69
CA GLY A 167 8.23 -7.26 -2.47
C GLY A 167 8.37 -5.77 -2.13
N ASN A 168 9.58 -5.21 -1.98
CA ASN A 168 9.75 -3.78 -1.74
C ASN A 168 9.80 -2.99 -3.05
N ILE A 169 9.36 -1.73 -3.00
CA ILE A 169 9.51 -0.75 -4.09
C ILE A 169 10.93 -0.16 -3.96
N PRO A 170 11.65 0.10 -5.08
CA PRO A 170 12.96 0.73 -5.01
C PRO A 170 12.89 2.08 -4.30
N SER A 171 13.95 2.41 -3.56
CA SER A 171 14.01 3.67 -2.81
C SER A 171 14.18 4.86 -3.76
N ILE A 172 13.75 6.05 -3.31
CA ILE A 172 13.76 7.27 -4.13
C ILE A 172 15.16 7.65 -4.64
N GLU A 173 16.20 7.31 -3.89
CA GLU A 173 17.59 7.62 -4.24
C GLU A 173 18.03 6.96 -5.54
N HIS A 174 17.49 5.78 -5.87
CA HIS A 174 17.77 5.11 -7.15
C HIS A 174 17.19 5.89 -8.34
N PHE A 175 16.02 6.49 -8.15
CA PHE A 175 15.41 7.33 -9.17
C PHE A 175 16.11 8.69 -9.28
N GLN A 176 16.46 9.31 -8.15
CA GLN A 176 17.14 10.61 -8.12
C GLN A 176 18.56 10.57 -8.70
N ARG A 177 19.25 9.42 -8.57
CA ARG A 177 20.57 9.20 -9.16
C ARG A 177 20.52 8.72 -10.61
N GLU A 178 19.32 8.68 -11.21
CA GLU A 178 19.10 8.24 -12.60
C GLU A 178 19.59 6.78 -12.84
N GLU A 179 19.65 5.98 -11.78
CA GLU A 179 19.94 4.55 -11.86
C GLU A 179 18.70 3.77 -12.32
N LEU A 180 17.51 4.30 -12.07
CA LEU A 180 16.22 3.70 -12.40
C LEU A 180 15.22 4.77 -12.83
N GLY A 181 14.75 4.74 -14.08
CA GLY A 181 13.72 5.67 -14.54
C GLY A 181 12.30 5.25 -14.14
N VAL A 182 11.90 4.02 -14.48
CA VAL A 182 10.54 3.52 -14.23
C VAL A 182 10.59 2.10 -13.65
N PHE A 183 9.81 1.88 -12.60
CA PHE A 183 9.57 0.57 -12.02
C PHE A 183 8.11 0.18 -12.20
N LEU A 184 7.86 -1.03 -12.71
CA LEU A 184 6.52 -1.58 -12.85
C LEU A 184 6.41 -2.86 -12.04
N ARG A 185 5.37 -2.95 -11.23
CA ARG A 185 4.97 -4.19 -10.56
C ARG A 185 3.60 -4.62 -11.03
N ILE A 186 3.50 -5.86 -11.46
CA ILE A 186 2.24 -6.51 -11.83
C ILE A 186 1.95 -7.60 -10.81
N LYS A 187 0.81 -7.53 -10.13
CA LYS A 187 0.26 -8.62 -9.32
C LYS A 187 -0.91 -9.23 -10.08
N ARG A 188 -0.84 -10.51 -10.46
CA ARG A 188 -1.93 -11.24 -11.11
C ARG A 188 -2.50 -12.25 -10.15
N GLY A 189 -3.77 -12.14 -9.84
CA GLY A 189 -4.55 -13.16 -9.14
C GLY A 189 -5.69 -13.66 -10.03
N GLU A 190 -6.28 -14.79 -9.64
CA GLU A 190 -7.43 -15.37 -10.36
C GLU A 190 -8.61 -14.39 -10.45
N VAL A 191 -8.82 -13.63 -9.39
CA VAL A 191 -9.94 -12.69 -9.29
C VAL A 191 -9.47 -11.26 -9.47
N HIS A 192 -8.32 -10.87 -8.91
CA HIS A 192 -7.85 -9.48 -8.93
C HIS A 192 -6.45 -9.39 -9.54
N SER A 193 -6.31 -8.60 -10.61
CA SER A 193 -5.01 -8.22 -11.16
C SER A 193 -4.80 -6.72 -11.02
N SER A 194 -3.56 -6.32 -10.78
CA SER A 194 -3.19 -4.92 -10.65
C SER A 194 -1.80 -4.63 -11.18
N ALA A 195 -1.62 -3.42 -11.71
CA ALA A 195 -0.33 -2.87 -12.09
C ALA A 195 -0.05 -1.63 -11.26
N THR A 196 1.19 -1.47 -10.84
CA THR A 196 1.69 -0.30 -10.13
C THR A 196 2.93 0.20 -10.86
N ILE A 197 2.87 1.41 -11.39
CA ILE A 197 3.98 2.10 -12.04
C ILE A 197 4.54 3.12 -11.04
N THR A 198 5.84 3.10 -10.81
CA THR A 198 6.54 4.04 -9.92
C THR A 198 7.65 4.75 -10.69
N TYR A 199 7.69 6.07 -10.59
CA TYR A 199 8.66 6.91 -11.28
C TYR A 199 8.85 8.24 -10.54
N LEU A 200 9.90 8.99 -10.88
CA LEU A 200 10.21 10.26 -10.25
C LEU A 200 9.35 11.41 -10.83
N SER A 201 8.92 12.34 -9.98
CA SER A 201 8.25 13.57 -10.41
C SER A 201 9.17 14.46 -11.25
N GLN A 202 8.59 15.36 -12.03
CA GLN A 202 9.34 16.27 -12.92
C GLN A 202 10.29 17.21 -12.16
N ASP A 203 9.94 17.58 -10.93
CA ASP A 203 10.78 18.37 -10.03
C ASP A 203 11.92 17.55 -9.38
N LYS A 204 11.96 16.23 -9.63
CA LYS A 204 12.91 15.26 -9.08
C LYS A 204 12.86 15.08 -7.55
N GLU A 205 11.80 15.56 -6.88
CA GLU A 205 11.71 15.54 -5.42
C GLU A 205 10.90 14.38 -4.86
N GLN A 206 9.98 13.80 -5.62
CA GLN A 206 8.96 12.90 -5.09
C GLN A 206 8.72 11.69 -5.99
N LEU A 207 8.41 10.54 -5.40
CA LEU A 207 7.96 9.39 -6.17
C LEU A 207 6.48 9.52 -6.49
N ILE A 208 6.15 9.38 -7.77
CA ILE A 208 4.79 9.23 -8.26
C ILE A 208 4.51 7.74 -8.38
N GLN A 209 3.33 7.33 -7.93
CA GLN A 209 2.82 5.99 -8.14
C GLN A 209 1.47 6.03 -8.84
N GLU A 210 1.33 5.29 -9.93
CA GLU A 210 0.09 5.13 -10.68
C GLU A 210 -0.36 3.67 -10.62
N ARG A 211 -1.58 3.40 -10.15
CA ARG A 211 -2.11 2.05 -9.98
C ARG A 211 -3.33 1.78 -10.83
N TYR A 212 -3.33 0.66 -11.55
CA TYR A 212 -4.48 0.13 -12.27
C TYR A 212 -4.94 -1.19 -11.63
N THR A 213 -6.25 -1.41 -11.57
CA THR A 213 -6.83 -2.68 -11.06
C THR A 213 -7.93 -3.17 -12.01
N THR A 214 -7.98 -4.48 -12.29
CA THR A 214 -8.98 -5.06 -13.22
C THR A 214 -10.40 -5.04 -12.69
N ASN A 215 -10.55 -4.98 -11.36
CA ASN A 215 -11.85 -5.04 -10.70
C ASN A 215 -12.32 -3.68 -10.19
N GLY A 216 -11.59 -2.61 -10.53
CA GLY A 216 -12.02 -1.25 -10.31
C GLY A 216 -13.23 -0.92 -11.21
N LEU A 217 -14.13 -0.07 -10.72
CA LEU A 217 -15.20 0.53 -11.53
C LEU A 217 -14.65 1.38 -12.67
N HIS A 218 -13.39 1.82 -12.57
CA HIS A 218 -12.71 2.66 -13.53
C HIS A 218 -11.50 1.91 -14.10
N GLN A 219 -11.46 1.79 -15.42
CA GLN A 219 -10.32 1.23 -16.17
C GLN A 219 -9.23 2.31 -16.37
N ASP A 220 -8.93 3.06 -15.31
CA ASP A 220 -7.95 4.13 -15.31
C ASP A 220 -6.91 3.94 -14.21
N PHE A 221 -5.79 4.66 -14.36
CA PHE A 221 -4.69 4.62 -13.40
C PHE A 221 -4.90 5.67 -12.32
N GLU A 222 -4.90 5.22 -11.07
CA GLU A 222 -4.98 6.09 -9.91
C GLU A 222 -3.62 6.56 -9.47
N LYS A 223 -3.42 7.88 -9.52
CA LYS A 223 -2.15 8.54 -9.23
C LYS A 223 -2.05 9.02 -7.78
N VAL A 224 -0.90 8.77 -7.15
CA VAL A 224 -0.49 9.38 -5.86
C VAL A 224 0.90 9.99 -6.01
N ILE A 225 1.06 11.17 -5.43
CA ILE A 225 2.29 11.95 -5.41
C ILE A 225 2.91 11.84 -4.00
N GLY A 226 4.23 11.71 -3.93
CA GLY A 226 4.92 11.46 -2.66
C GLY A 226 4.61 10.06 -2.11
N SER A 227 4.54 9.06 -2.99
CA SER A 227 4.11 7.69 -2.68
C SER A 227 4.92 7.03 -1.57
N ASN A 228 6.19 7.39 -1.39
CA ASN A 228 7.09 6.92 -0.35
C ASN A 228 7.03 7.73 0.96
N GLN A 229 6.27 8.82 1.01
CA GLN A 229 6.17 9.65 2.21
C GLN A 229 5.37 8.92 3.30
N PRO A 230 5.82 8.94 4.56
CA PRO A 230 5.03 8.45 5.69
C PRO A 230 3.69 9.16 5.78
N VAL A 231 2.67 8.45 6.23
CA VAL A 231 1.37 9.08 6.48
C VAL A 231 1.28 9.55 7.92
N GLU A 232 1.19 10.86 8.12
CA GLU A 232 0.93 11.45 9.43
C GLU A 232 -0.58 11.51 9.68
N MET A 233 -1.05 10.76 10.67
CA MET A 233 -2.45 10.76 11.08
C MET A 233 -2.58 10.38 12.56
N GLN A 234 -3.79 10.50 13.09
CA GLN A 234 -4.05 10.15 14.48
C GLN A 234 -3.87 8.63 14.73
N PRO A 235 -3.38 8.20 15.92
CA PRO A 235 -2.94 6.83 16.15
C PRO A 235 -3.97 5.74 15.85
N LEU A 236 -5.23 5.91 16.29
CA LEU A 236 -6.28 4.91 16.08
C LEU A 236 -6.56 4.67 14.58
N VAL A 237 -6.53 5.73 13.79
CA VAL A 237 -6.74 5.66 12.34
C VAL A 237 -5.57 4.93 11.68
N GLN A 238 -4.35 5.28 12.08
CA GLN A 238 -3.12 4.65 11.60
C GLN A 238 -3.12 3.15 11.89
N GLU A 239 -3.46 2.76 13.12
CA GLU A 239 -3.59 1.37 13.54
C GLU A 239 -4.66 0.63 12.74
N SER A 240 -5.81 1.26 12.51
CA SER A 240 -6.93 0.66 11.76
C SER A 240 -6.57 0.41 10.28
N ILE A 241 -5.86 1.36 9.65
CA ILE A 241 -5.37 1.21 8.27
C ILE A 241 -4.30 0.14 8.21
N ALA A 242 -3.33 0.17 9.13
CA ALA A 242 -2.26 -0.81 9.20
C ALA A 242 -2.80 -2.23 9.37
N GLN A 243 -3.80 -2.41 10.24
CA GLN A 243 -4.49 -3.68 10.42
C GLN A 243 -5.23 -4.12 9.14
N SER A 244 -5.89 -3.20 8.44
CA SER A 244 -6.60 -3.49 7.19
C SER A 244 -5.65 -3.93 6.07
N LEU A 245 -4.40 -3.47 6.11
CA LEU A 245 -3.36 -3.77 5.12
C LEU A 245 -2.35 -4.83 5.58
N ASP A 246 -2.52 -5.41 6.77
CA ASP A 246 -1.56 -6.33 7.41
C ASP A 246 -0.11 -5.76 7.45
N LYS A 247 0.01 -4.49 7.86
CA LYS A 247 1.27 -3.73 7.94
C LYS A 247 1.53 -3.21 9.35
N ASN A 248 2.76 -2.79 9.61
CA ASN A 248 3.09 -2.05 10.83
C ASN A 248 2.60 -0.59 10.67
N PRO A 249 1.89 -0.01 11.65
CA PRO A 249 1.47 1.40 11.63
C PRO A 249 2.56 2.39 11.24
N GLU A 250 3.76 2.25 11.80
CA GLU A 250 4.90 3.16 11.56
C GLU A 250 5.49 3.04 10.14
N SER A 251 5.13 1.98 9.41
CA SER A 251 5.59 1.74 8.04
C SER A 251 4.64 2.23 6.96
N LEU A 252 3.49 2.81 7.34
CA LEU A 252 2.49 3.27 6.38
C LEU A 252 2.98 4.48 5.58
N THR A 253 2.80 4.38 4.27
CA THR A 253 3.12 5.40 3.26
C THR A 253 1.88 5.82 2.50
N LYS A 254 1.92 6.94 1.79
CA LYS A 254 0.79 7.39 0.94
C LYS A 254 0.43 6.36 -0.14
N SER A 255 1.41 5.60 -0.65
CA SER A 255 1.17 4.48 -1.57
C SER A 255 0.24 3.43 -0.97
N ASP A 256 0.40 3.13 0.33
CA ASP A 256 -0.38 2.08 0.99
C ASP A 256 -1.88 2.42 1.04
N LEU A 257 -2.21 3.71 1.08
CA LEU A 257 -3.60 4.19 1.05
C LEU A 257 -4.30 3.89 -0.28
N LEU A 258 -3.55 3.74 -1.40
CA LEU A 258 -4.12 3.25 -2.66
C LEU A 258 -4.48 1.77 -2.60
N GLU A 259 -3.96 1.00 -1.65
CA GLU A 259 -4.33 -0.42 -1.49
C GLU A 259 -5.58 -0.61 -0.64
N LEU A 260 -6.08 0.44 0.01
CA LEU A 260 -7.18 0.36 0.95
C LEU A 260 -8.53 0.31 0.22
N GLU A 261 -9.20 -0.85 0.28
CA GLU A 261 -10.55 -1.04 -0.30
C GLU A 261 -11.66 -0.98 0.77
N GLU A 262 -11.36 -1.49 1.96
CA GLU A 262 -12.24 -1.46 3.12
C GLU A 262 -11.49 -0.92 4.33
N LEU A 263 -12.16 -0.06 5.12
CA LEU A 263 -11.61 0.46 6.36
C LEU A 263 -12.67 0.36 7.47
N LYS A 264 -12.25 -0.21 8.60
CA LYS A 264 -13.03 -0.19 9.84
C LYS A 264 -12.21 0.51 10.92
N ILE A 265 -12.78 1.56 11.52
CA ILE A 265 -12.22 2.25 12.68
C ILE A 265 -13.13 2.00 13.88
N ASP A 266 -12.57 1.46 14.94
CA ASP A 266 -13.31 1.04 16.13
C ASP A 266 -12.81 1.73 17.39
N ALA A 267 -13.52 2.79 17.78
CA ALA A 267 -13.25 3.57 18.98
C ALA A 267 -14.07 3.11 20.21
N SER A 268 -14.79 1.98 20.13
CA SER A 268 -15.67 1.53 21.23
C SER A 268 -14.95 1.22 22.55
N ASN A 269 -13.64 0.98 22.49
CA ASN A 269 -12.79 0.79 23.67
C ASN A 269 -12.30 2.10 24.29
N LEU A 270 -12.54 3.24 23.64
CA LEU A 270 -12.14 4.55 24.13
C LEU A 270 -13.24 5.16 25.01
N ASN A 271 -12.82 6.00 25.95
CA ASN A 271 -13.76 6.77 26.75
C ASN A 271 -14.28 7.96 25.93
N GLY A 272 -15.43 7.80 25.28
CA GLY A 272 -16.13 8.85 24.54
C GLY A 272 -16.05 8.69 23.02
N ILE A 273 -16.44 9.75 22.32
CA ILE A 273 -16.47 9.79 20.84
C ILE A 273 -15.09 10.19 20.33
N TYR A 274 -14.56 9.41 19.40
CA TYR A 274 -13.31 9.70 18.73
C TYR A 274 -13.54 10.65 17.55
N ASP A 275 -12.87 11.81 17.56
CA ASP A 275 -12.97 12.79 16.48
C ASP A 275 -11.85 12.56 15.46
N TRP A 276 -12.20 12.00 14.30
CA TRP A 276 -11.27 11.77 13.21
C TRP A 276 -11.02 13.08 12.45
N ALA A 277 -10.02 13.82 12.94
CA ALA A 277 -9.47 14.98 12.28
C ALA A 277 -8.14 14.59 11.63
N SER A 278 -8.04 14.76 10.32
CA SER A 278 -6.81 14.51 9.57
C SER A 278 -6.71 15.46 8.38
N ASP A 279 -5.54 15.51 7.76
CA ASP A 279 -5.30 16.29 6.55
C ASP A 279 -6.22 15.78 5.42
N PRO A 280 -6.98 16.66 4.74
CA PRO A 280 -7.76 16.30 3.56
C PRO A 280 -6.97 15.54 2.48
N GLU A 281 -5.66 15.74 2.36
CA GLU A 281 -4.80 15.00 1.42
C GLU A 281 -4.74 13.50 1.73
N VAL A 282 -4.86 13.10 3.00
CA VAL A 282 -4.91 11.68 3.40
C VAL A 282 -6.17 11.03 2.85
N PHE A 283 -7.33 11.70 2.96
CA PHE A 283 -8.59 11.22 2.40
C PHE A 283 -8.54 11.12 0.87
N ARG A 284 -7.93 12.12 0.19
CA ARG A 284 -7.71 12.11 -1.26
C ARG A 284 -6.82 10.98 -1.75
N SER A 285 -5.98 10.43 -0.88
CA SER A 285 -5.10 9.31 -1.18
C SER A 285 -5.80 7.95 -1.06
N MET A 286 -6.93 7.86 -0.36
CA MET A 286 -7.74 6.63 -0.20
C MET A 286 -8.64 6.37 -1.41
N LYS A 287 -8.07 6.44 -2.62
CA LYS A 287 -8.87 6.46 -3.85
C LYS A 287 -9.65 5.16 -4.07
N ASN A 288 -9.11 4.02 -3.67
CA ASN A 288 -9.78 2.74 -3.83
C ASN A 288 -10.72 2.37 -2.68
N LEU A 289 -10.89 3.23 -1.67
CA LEU A 289 -11.72 2.94 -0.50
C LEU A 289 -13.20 2.96 -0.88
N ARG A 290 -13.86 1.80 -0.76
CA ARG A 290 -15.27 1.61 -1.13
C ARG A 290 -16.18 1.46 0.07
N LYS A 291 -15.66 0.93 1.17
CA LYS A 291 -16.45 0.62 2.36
C LYS A 291 -15.79 1.17 3.61
N LEU A 292 -16.52 2.03 4.31
CA LEU A 292 -16.09 2.65 5.54
C LEU A 292 -17.02 2.28 6.69
N THR A 293 -16.46 1.75 7.78
CA THR A 293 -17.19 1.46 9.02
C THR A 293 -16.59 2.26 10.16
N LEU A 294 -17.43 3.05 10.81
CA LEU A 294 -17.06 3.97 11.88
C LEU A 294 -17.83 3.62 13.15
N ASN A 295 -17.15 3.05 14.15
CA ASN A 295 -17.74 2.73 15.44
C ASN A 295 -17.23 3.69 16.52
N GLN A 296 -18.14 4.50 17.05
CA GLN A 296 -17.84 5.61 17.96
C GLN A 296 -16.84 6.63 17.40
N VAL A 297 -16.79 6.76 16.07
CA VAL A 297 -15.97 7.75 15.36
C VAL A 297 -16.85 8.82 14.72
N LYS A 298 -16.50 10.08 14.95
CA LYS A 298 -17.04 11.27 14.28
C LYS A 298 -16.09 11.68 13.15
N VAL A 299 -16.66 12.06 12.01
CA VAL A 299 -15.93 12.55 10.83
C VAL A 299 -16.79 13.61 10.13
N SER A 300 -16.16 14.59 9.48
CA SER A 300 -16.89 15.61 8.73
C SER A 300 -17.19 15.17 7.29
N GLY A 301 -18.27 15.70 6.73
CA GLY A 301 -18.65 15.51 5.34
C GLY A 301 -17.62 16.06 4.36
N GLU A 302 -16.93 17.14 4.70
CA GLU A 302 -15.84 17.70 3.89
C GLU A 302 -14.69 16.70 3.71
N LEU A 303 -14.33 15.97 4.77
CA LEU A 303 -13.30 14.94 4.69
C LEU A 303 -13.79 13.72 3.89
N LEU A 304 -15.03 13.27 4.14
CA LEU A 304 -15.63 12.14 3.41
C LEU A 304 -15.76 12.42 1.90
N LYS A 305 -16.03 13.68 1.51
CA LYS A 305 -16.02 14.12 0.11
C LYS A 305 -14.66 13.91 -0.57
N GLY A 306 -13.58 13.87 0.21
CA GLY A 306 -12.23 13.56 -0.28
C GLY A 306 -12.04 12.10 -0.71
N ILE A 307 -12.96 11.19 -0.40
CA ILE A 307 -12.89 9.77 -0.79
C ILE A 307 -13.78 9.54 -2.02
N PRO A 308 -13.26 9.61 -3.25
CA PRO A 308 -14.08 9.72 -4.46
C PRO A 308 -14.96 8.49 -4.77
N HIS A 309 -14.58 7.30 -4.28
CA HIS A 309 -15.22 6.03 -4.65
C HIS A 309 -15.93 5.35 -3.48
N LEU A 310 -16.27 6.10 -2.44
CA LEU A 310 -16.96 5.59 -1.26
C LEU A 310 -18.41 5.18 -1.60
N GLU A 311 -18.68 3.87 -1.57
CA GLU A 311 -19.98 3.29 -1.92
C GLU A 311 -20.83 2.92 -0.71
N GLN A 312 -20.17 2.50 0.37
CA GLN A 312 -20.82 1.97 1.56
C GLN A 312 -20.29 2.65 2.82
N VAL A 313 -21.20 3.15 3.65
CA VAL A 313 -20.83 3.76 4.93
C VAL A 313 -21.69 3.17 6.04
N THR A 314 -21.03 2.80 7.14
CA THR A 314 -21.69 2.32 8.35
C THR A 314 -21.28 3.18 9.54
N PHE A 315 -22.25 3.77 10.23
CA PHE A 315 -22.06 4.48 11.49
C PHE A 315 -22.62 3.65 12.64
N ILE A 316 -21.82 3.49 13.70
CA ILE A 316 -22.18 2.73 14.90
C ILE A 316 -21.89 3.58 16.13
N GLY A 317 -22.82 3.58 17.09
CA GLY A 317 -22.70 4.32 18.34
C GLY A 317 -23.14 5.78 18.23
N PRO A 318 -22.82 6.60 19.25
CA PRO A 318 -23.41 7.92 19.43
C PRO A 318 -22.73 9.02 18.61
N THR A 319 -22.55 8.82 17.30
CA THR A 319 -21.72 9.72 16.47
C THR A 319 -22.44 10.40 15.33
N LEU A 320 -23.67 9.99 15.05
CA LEU A 320 -24.47 10.51 13.96
C LEU A 320 -25.84 10.90 14.51
N ASP A 321 -25.97 12.12 15.01
CA ASP A 321 -27.27 12.62 15.50
C ASP A 321 -28.23 12.92 14.34
N ASP A 322 -27.72 13.57 13.30
CA ASP A 322 -28.39 13.80 12.02
C ASP A 322 -27.38 13.68 10.86
N LEU A 323 -27.85 13.87 9.62
CA LEU A 323 -26.98 13.83 8.44
C LEU A 323 -26.32 15.18 8.11
N SER A 324 -26.62 16.27 8.80
CA SER A 324 -26.20 17.63 8.40
C SER A 324 -24.68 17.75 8.27
N ASN A 325 -23.93 17.12 9.18
CA ASN A 325 -22.47 17.19 9.21
C ASN A 325 -21.77 16.29 8.18
N VAL A 326 -22.47 15.31 7.60
CA VAL A 326 -21.85 14.29 6.71
C VAL A 326 -22.49 14.25 5.33
N ALA A 327 -23.67 14.84 5.13
CA ALA A 327 -24.48 14.70 3.93
C ALA A 327 -23.74 15.05 2.63
N GLU A 328 -22.87 16.07 2.66
CA GLU A 328 -22.08 16.47 1.49
C GLU A 328 -21.13 15.35 1.04
N GLY A 329 -20.48 14.67 1.99
CA GLY A 329 -19.55 13.57 1.71
C GLY A 329 -20.22 12.24 1.40
N LEU A 330 -21.53 12.13 1.61
CA LEU A 330 -22.30 10.91 1.36
C LEU A 330 -23.08 10.95 0.03
N GLN A 331 -22.92 11.98 -0.80
CA GLN A 331 -23.74 12.15 -2.02
C GLN A 331 -23.59 11.04 -3.06
N GLN A 332 -22.47 10.32 -3.06
CA GLN A 332 -22.19 9.19 -3.95
C GLN A 332 -22.41 7.81 -3.30
N VAL A 333 -22.70 7.78 -2.00
CA VAL A 333 -22.88 6.54 -1.23
C VAL A 333 -24.18 5.87 -1.64
N ARG A 334 -24.10 4.58 -1.96
CA ARG A 334 -25.22 3.75 -2.41
C ARG A 334 -25.84 2.94 -1.29
N TYR A 335 -25.05 2.63 -0.27
CA TYR A 335 -25.46 1.87 0.90
C TYR A 335 -25.11 2.63 2.19
N LEU A 336 -26.12 2.99 2.97
CA LEU A 336 -25.95 3.62 4.27
C LEU A 336 -26.49 2.69 5.37
N ASN A 337 -25.67 2.38 6.36
CA ASN A 337 -26.10 1.66 7.55
C ASN A 337 -25.97 2.54 8.80
N ILE A 338 -27.11 2.80 9.41
CA ILE A 338 -27.29 3.64 10.60
C ILE A 338 -28.15 2.96 11.67
N GLN A 339 -28.43 1.66 11.52
CA GLN A 339 -29.28 0.91 12.45
C GLN A 339 -28.78 0.97 13.89
N ASP A 340 -27.47 0.84 14.10
CA ASP A 340 -26.85 0.84 15.43
C ASP A 340 -26.24 2.21 15.80
N SER A 341 -26.74 3.29 15.19
CA SER A 341 -26.28 4.66 15.42
C SER A 341 -27.21 5.45 16.35
N SER A 342 -26.81 6.65 16.77
CA SER A 342 -27.67 7.59 17.49
C SER A 342 -28.53 8.49 16.60
N PHE A 343 -28.80 8.08 15.35
CA PHE A 343 -29.56 8.89 14.41
C PHE A 343 -30.92 9.29 14.97
N ARG A 344 -31.30 10.56 14.81
CA ARG A 344 -32.58 11.14 15.27
C ARG A 344 -33.29 11.93 14.17
N GLY A 345 -32.81 11.82 12.94
CA GLY A 345 -33.45 12.44 11.77
C GLY A 345 -34.64 11.64 11.26
N ASN A 346 -35.18 12.08 10.13
CA ASN A 346 -36.34 11.46 9.47
C ASN A 346 -36.01 10.99 8.05
N ALA A 347 -37.00 10.45 7.34
CA ALA A 347 -36.83 10.02 5.96
C ALA A 347 -36.42 11.17 5.02
N ASP A 348 -36.94 12.39 5.23
CA ASP A 348 -36.61 13.55 4.38
C ASP A 348 -35.12 13.94 4.51
N ASP A 349 -34.48 13.68 5.65
CA ASP A 349 -33.04 13.86 5.81
C ASP A 349 -32.24 12.86 4.97
N ILE A 350 -32.68 11.60 4.93
CA ILE A 350 -32.04 10.52 4.18
C ILE A 350 -32.22 10.73 2.67
N LEU A 351 -33.39 11.21 2.23
CA LEU A 351 -33.69 11.52 0.82
C LEU A 351 -32.81 12.62 0.22
N LYS A 352 -32.07 13.39 1.04
CA LYS A 352 -31.07 14.35 0.56
C LYS A 352 -29.85 13.67 -0.06
N LEU A 353 -29.67 12.35 0.13
CA LEU A 353 -28.56 11.58 -0.43
C LEU A 353 -28.93 11.04 -1.82
N LYS A 354 -28.48 11.75 -2.86
CA LYS A 354 -28.94 11.55 -4.24
C LYS A 354 -28.66 10.17 -4.85
N SER A 355 -27.58 9.51 -4.43
CA SER A 355 -27.15 8.21 -4.98
C SER A 355 -27.53 7.02 -4.11
N LEU A 356 -28.28 7.25 -3.02
CA LEU A 356 -28.59 6.22 -2.05
C LEU A 356 -29.66 5.27 -2.59
N ASN A 357 -29.34 3.98 -2.60
CA ASN A 357 -30.25 2.94 -3.09
C ASN A 357 -30.68 1.99 -1.98
N ILE A 358 -29.84 1.81 -0.96
CA ILE A 358 -30.10 0.91 0.16
C ILE A 358 -29.81 1.65 1.46
N VAL A 359 -30.75 1.57 2.40
CA VAL A 359 -30.55 2.07 3.75
C VAL A 359 -30.88 0.98 4.76
N ARG A 360 -30.02 0.81 5.76
CA ARG A 360 -30.28 -0.04 6.91
C ARG A 360 -30.47 0.84 8.15
N LEU A 361 -31.65 0.79 8.74
CA LEU A 361 -32.07 1.69 9.81
C LEU A 361 -32.94 1.00 10.87
N ASP A 362 -33.11 1.65 12.02
CA ASP A 362 -34.10 1.26 13.03
C ASP A 362 -35.44 1.99 12.76
N LYS A 363 -36.50 1.22 12.49
CA LYS A 363 -37.84 1.73 12.20
C LYS A 363 -38.54 2.37 13.40
N SER A 364 -38.10 2.05 14.62
CA SER A 364 -38.60 2.72 15.82
C SER A 364 -38.09 4.16 15.95
N ILE A 365 -36.97 4.46 15.27
CA ILE A 365 -36.34 5.77 15.24
C ILE A 365 -36.83 6.57 14.03
N VAL A 366 -36.68 6.02 12.82
CA VAL A 366 -37.13 6.67 11.58
C VAL A 366 -38.54 6.20 11.29
N THR A 367 -39.53 6.83 11.92
CA THR A 367 -40.92 6.37 11.89
C THR A 367 -41.63 6.59 10.56
N ASP A 368 -41.09 7.43 9.68
CA ASP A 368 -41.63 7.72 8.34
C ASP A 368 -40.84 7.04 7.20
N TYR A 369 -40.17 5.93 7.51
CA TYR A 369 -39.31 5.18 6.59
C TYR A 369 -40.03 4.68 5.32
N GLU A 370 -41.36 4.52 5.34
CA GLU A 370 -42.15 4.13 4.16
C GLU A 370 -42.00 5.14 3.01
N LYS A 371 -41.72 6.42 3.31
CA LYS A 371 -41.39 7.42 2.27
C LYS A 371 -40.16 7.02 1.46
N LEU A 372 -39.14 6.44 2.10
CA LEU A 372 -37.92 5.99 1.43
C LEU A 372 -38.24 4.88 0.43
N GLN A 373 -39.10 3.94 0.82
CA GLN A 373 -39.55 2.86 -0.06
C GLN A 373 -40.38 3.38 -1.24
N PHE A 374 -41.22 4.39 -1.00
CA PHE A 374 -42.00 5.04 -2.06
C PHE A 374 -41.10 5.71 -3.12
N GLU A 375 -40.00 6.32 -2.69
CA GLU A 375 -38.98 6.92 -3.57
C GLU A 375 -38.00 5.87 -4.16
N GLY A 376 -38.25 4.57 -3.96
CA GLY A 376 -37.48 3.49 -4.57
C GLY A 376 -36.23 3.04 -3.82
N ILE A 377 -36.03 3.47 -2.57
CA ILE A 377 -34.92 3.03 -1.72
C ILE A 377 -35.27 1.69 -1.05
N ASP A 378 -34.35 0.73 -1.13
CA ASP A 378 -34.43 -0.54 -0.40
C ASP A 378 -34.12 -0.32 1.10
N VAL A 379 -35.17 -0.32 1.92
CA VAL A 379 -35.06 -0.19 3.38
C VAL A 379 -34.90 -1.56 4.03
N ARG A 380 -33.81 -1.73 4.79
CA ARG A 380 -33.48 -2.93 5.56
C ARG A 380 -33.48 -2.61 7.06
N TRP A 381 -33.79 -3.60 7.88
CA TRP A 381 -33.89 -3.46 9.34
C TRP A 381 -33.44 -4.73 10.05
#